data_AF-D0MVX3-F1
#
_entry.id   AF-D0MVX3-F1
#
_cell.length_a   1.000
_cell.length_b   1.000
_cell.length_c   1.000
_cell.angle_alpha   90.00
_cell.angle_beta   90.00
_cell.angle_gamma   90.00
#
_symmetry.space_group_name_H-M   'P 1'
#
loop_
_entity.id
_entity.type
_entity.pdbx_description
1 polymer ?
#
loop_
_entity_poly.entity_id
_entity_poly.type
_entity_poly.pdbx_seq_one_letter_code
_entity_poly.pdbx_strand_id
1 'polypeptide(L)'
;MKRKYDSNDMFHSGEINQAEFFFMIKEERRPLTLGILKFADVPETQKFLTFDQYLLCIVNFAVLTKPELYQFVFDLYDDDQSGALDEREFTKMSLELQSQQFHFQANVSVAIKLLEGKEGRAVFAPDDGMVDLGEFMKFAKNFPVAFYPIMNMQKNVRASTLGESRWSHITASKLKVQELVSFMRRHQGALPQLTFRESIVNIFSSEVFYIRKRAGELYAIELAQRHRLSTDDVDEG
;
A
#
# COMPACT_ATOMS: atom_id res chain seq x y z
N MET A 1 8.49 17.64 1.61
CA MET A 1 8.55 16.64 2.70
C MET A 1 9.75 16.87 3.60
N LYS A 2 11.00 16.95 3.08
CA LYS A 2 12.20 17.25 3.90
C LYS A 2 12.05 18.43 4.86
N ARG A 3 11.61 19.60 4.39
CA ARG A 3 11.34 20.75 5.29
C ARG A 3 10.37 20.43 6.45
N LYS A 4 9.32 19.63 6.21
CA LYS A 4 8.37 19.24 7.27
C LYS A 4 9.04 18.29 8.27
N TYR A 5 9.84 17.34 7.78
CA TYR A 5 10.64 16.45 8.62
C TYR A 5 11.60 17.26 9.50
N ASP A 6 12.40 18.15 8.91
CA ASP A 6 13.38 18.95 9.64
C ASP A 6 12.73 19.90 10.66
N SER A 7 11.47 20.30 10.43
CA SER A 7 10.69 21.12 11.38
C SER A 7 10.17 20.32 12.59
N ASN A 8 10.08 18.99 12.48
CA ASN A 8 9.62 18.10 13.56
C ASN A 8 10.78 17.38 14.26
N ASP A 9 11.99 17.38 13.69
CA ASP A 9 13.23 17.04 14.39
C ASP A 9 13.60 18.16 15.37
N MET A 10 12.91 18.16 16.51
CA MET A 10 13.02 19.20 17.55
C MET A 10 14.44 19.41 18.07
N PHE A 11 15.28 18.38 17.98
CA PHE A 11 16.65 18.39 18.50
C PHE A 11 17.71 18.59 17.40
N HIS A 12 17.29 18.76 16.13
CA HIS A 12 18.19 18.83 14.97
C HIS A 12 19.18 17.65 14.92
N SER A 13 18.72 16.49 15.38
CA SER A 13 19.49 15.26 15.48
C SER A 13 19.73 14.59 14.13
N GLY A 14 18.95 14.96 13.12
CA GLY A 14 18.87 14.29 11.83
C GLY A 14 17.84 13.16 11.80
N GLU A 15 17.24 12.82 12.94
CA GLU A 15 16.30 11.72 13.13
C GLU A 15 15.01 12.19 13.79
N ILE A 16 13.91 11.46 13.57
CA ILE A 16 12.65 11.66 14.32
C ILE A 16 12.30 10.39 15.06
N ASN A 17 11.71 10.49 16.25
CA ASN A 17 11.19 9.31 16.94
C ASN A 17 9.84 8.85 16.35
N GLN A 18 9.39 7.65 16.71
CA GLN A 18 8.10 7.13 16.22
C GLN A 18 6.90 7.98 16.64
N ALA A 19 6.92 8.63 17.80
CA ALA A 19 5.80 9.49 18.22
C ALA A 19 5.69 10.74 17.33
N GLU A 20 6.82 11.36 16.99
CA GLU A 20 6.91 12.45 16.02
C GLU A 20 6.42 12.00 14.63
N PHE A 21 6.82 10.80 14.18
CA PHE A 21 6.34 10.22 12.94
C PHE A 21 4.80 10.13 12.89
N PHE A 22 4.20 9.52 13.91
CA PHE A 22 2.74 9.35 13.98
C PHE A 22 2.01 10.69 14.12
N PHE A 23 2.57 11.63 14.88
CA PHE A 23 2.08 13.00 14.97
C PHE A 23 2.07 13.69 13.60
N MET A 24 3.15 13.57 12.82
CA MET A 24 3.28 14.18 11.50
C MET A 24 2.25 13.66 10.50
N ILE A 25 1.85 12.38 10.59
CA ILE A 25 0.83 11.81 9.71
C ILE A 25 -0.59 11.91 10.27
N LYS A 26 -0.76 12.47 11.48
CA LYS A 26 -2.03 12.58 12.20
C LYS A 26 -2.69 11.23 12.47
N GLU A 27 -1.88 10.27 12.89
CA GLU A 27 -2.34 8.97 13.31
C GLU A 27 -1.88 8.66 14.73
N GLU A 28 -2.60 7.77 15.39
CA GLU A 28 -2.16 7.20 16.66
C GLU A 28 -1.38 5.92 16.41
N ARG A 29 -0.45 5.61 17.33
CA ARG A 29 0.31 4.36 17.30
C ARG A 29 -0.61 3.19 17.63
N ARG A 30 -0.84 2.31 16.65
CA ARG A 30 -1.72 1.14 16.72
C ARG A 30 -1.19 0.03 15.80
N PRO A 31 -1.60 -1.24 15.95
CA PRO A 31 -1.17 -2.32 15.07
C PRO A 31 -1.35 -1.97 13.57
N LEU A 32 -2.51 -1.43 13.20
CA LEU A 32 -2.80 -1.03 11.82
C LEU A 32 -1.82 0.04 11.30
N THR A 33 -1.53 1.05 12.12
CA THR A 33 -0.69 2.18 11.72
C THR A 33 0.79 1.85 11.77
N LEU A 34 1.22 0.93 12.64
CA LEU A 34 2.58 0.40 12.70
C LEU A 34 2.97 -0.36 11.43
N GLY A 35 2.00 -0.97 10.73
CA GLY A 35 2.26 -1.64 9.46
C GLY A 35 2.94 -0.75 8.42
N ILE A 36 2.78 0.58 8.49
CA ILE A 36 3.45 1.51 7.56
C ILE A 36 4.99 1.48 7.68
N LEU A 37 5.52 1.11 8.85
CA LEU A 37 6.96 1.02 9.11
C LEU A 37 7.61 -0.13 8.34
N LYS A 38 6.83 -1.17 8.01
CA LYS A 38 7.29 -2.32 7.21
C LYS A 38 7.77 -1.88 5.81
N PHE A 39 7.28 -0.77 5.25
CA PHE A 39 7.72 -0.26 3.95
C PHE A 39 9.17 0.24 3.89
N ALA A 40 9.78 0.44 5.06
CA ALA A 40 11.15 0.91 5.19
C ALA A 40 12.02 -0.06 6.01
N ASP A 41 11.55 -1.30 6.18
CA ASP A 41 12.21 -2.34 6.99
C ASP A 41 12.52 -1.87 8.43
N VAL A 42 11.67 -1.02 8.99
CA VAL A 42 11.85 -0.47 10.35
C VAL A 42 11.19 -1.42 11.35
N PRO A 43 11.94 -2.10 12.23
CA PRO A 43 11.35 -2.94 13.26
C PRO A 43 10.65 -2.08 14.31
N GLU A 44 9.62 -2.62 14.95
CA GLU A 44 8.83 -1.86 15.94
C GLU A 44 9.65 -1.36 17.14
N THR A 45 10.76 -2.03 17.43
CA THR A 45 11.71 -1.70 18.51
C THR A 45 12.63 -0.52 18.18
N GLN A 46 12.78 -0.16 16.91
CA GLN A 46 13.65 0.94 16.49
C GLN A 46 13.02 2.28 16.89
N LYS A 47 13.70 3.04 17.75
CA LYS A 47 13.12 4.26 18.35
C LYS A 47 13.09 5.46 17.40
N PHE A 48 14.09 5.56 16.53
CA PHE A 48 14.35 6.72 15.67
C PHE A 48 14.30 6.33 14.20
N LEU A 49 13.81 7.22 13.34
CA LEU A 49 13.71 7.05 11.91
C LEU A 49 14.58 8.08 11.22
N THR A 50 15.33 7.64 10.22
CA THR A 50 16.03 8.54 9.30
C THR A 50 15.06 9.18 8.31
N PHE A 51 15.50 10.22 7.61
CA PHE A 51 14.67 10.86 6.57
C PHE A 51 14.32 9.89 5.44
N ASP A 52 15.23 8.99 5.06
CA ASP A 52 15.01 8.02 3.99
C ASP A 52 13.96 6.99 4.42
N GLN A 53 14.02 6.51 5.66
CA GLN A 53 13.00 5.61 6.23
C GLN A 53 11.62 6.30 6.29
N TYR A 54 11.57 7.54 6.80
CA TYR A 54 10.36 8.35 6.76
C TYR A 54 9.80 8.46 5.33
N LEU A 55 10.65 8.76 4.35
CA LEU A 55 10.22 8.93 2.97
C LEU A 55 9.67 7.63 2.38
N LEU A 56 10.33 6.50 2.62
CA LEU A 56 9.88 5.18 2.16
C LEU A 56 8.51 4.81 2.72
N CYS A 57 8.31 4.97 4.04
CA CYS A 57 7.02 4.73 4.69
C CYS A 57 5.89 5.54 4.03
N ILE A 58 6.11 6.85 3.87
CA ILE A 58 5.10 7.77 3.33
C ILE A 58 4.83 7.51 1.86
N VAL A 59 5.88 7.44 1.03
CA VAL A 59 5.72 7.32 -0.43
C VAL A 59 5.04 6.01 -0.78
N ASN A 60 5.49 4.89 -0.22
CA ASN A 60 4.95 3.58 -0.55
C ASN A 60 3.49 3.44 -0.12
N PHE A 61 3.14 3.90 1.09
CA PHE A 61 1.77 3.85 1.58
C PHE A 61 0.83 4.83 0.87
N ALA A 62 1.29 6.06 0.61
CA ALA A 62 0.46 7.09 0.01
C ALA A 62 0.05 6.77 -1.44
N VAL A 63 0.83 5.95 -2.16
CA VAL A 63 0.53 5.57 -3.55
C VAL A 63 -0.19 4.22 -3.69
N LEU A 64 -0.55 3.58 -2.57
CA LEU A 64 -1.37 2.36 -2.64
C LEU A 64 -2.74 2.69 -3.24
N THR A 65 -3.16 1.86 -4.17
CA THR A 65 -4.52 1.82 -4.68
C THR A 65 -5.45 1.17 -3.66
N LYS A 66 -6.75 1.30 -3.87
CA LYS A 66 -7.75 0.67 -3.00
C LYS A 66 -7.56 -0.86 -2.86
N PRO A 67 -7.31 -1.63 -3.94
CA PRO A 67 -6.95 -3.05 -3.80
C PRO A 67 -5.64 -3.30 -3.06
N GLU A 68 -4.60 -2.48 -3.30
CA GLU A 68 -3.31 -2.62 -2.61
C GLU A 68 -3.43 -2.27 -1.10
N LEU A 69 -4.35 -1.38 -0.71
CA LEU A 69 -4.65 -1.14 0.70
C LEU A 69 -5.34 -2.33 1.36
N TYR A 70 -6.18 -3.07 0.62
CA TYR A 70 -6.77 -4.31 1.13
C TYR A 70 -5.71 -5.39 1.29
N GLN A 71 -4.87 -5.58 0.28
CA GLN A 71 -3.70 -6.47 0.38
C GLN A 71 -2.83 -6.13 1.59
N PHE A 72 -2.51 -4.84 1.77
CA PHE A 72 -1.73 -4.38 2.91
C PHE A 72 -2.36 -4.76 4.26
N VAL A 73 -3.69 -4.68 4.39
CA VAL A 73 -4.37 -5.13 5.61
C VAL A 73 -4.24 -6.64 5.76
N PHE A 74 -4.48 -7.42 4.70
CA PHE A 74 -4.32 -8.87 4.73
C PHE A 74 -2.91 -9.27 5.22
N ASP A 75 -1.86 -8.77 4.55
CA ASP A 75 -0.46 -9.06 4.87
C ASP A 75 -0.05 -8.57 6.28
N LEU A 76 -0.79 -7.64 6.85
CA LEU A 76 -0.52 -7.13 8.20
C LEU A 76 -1.05 -8.07 9.28
N TYR A 77 -2.12 -8.81 9.00
CA TYR A 77 -2.78 -9.68 9.97
C TYR A 77 -2.52 -11.18 9.75
N ASP A 78 -2.07 -11.57 8.57
CA ASP A 78 -1.45 -12.87 8.28
C ASP A 78 -0.06 -12.91 8.98
N ASP A 79 -0.08 -13.15 10.30
CA ASP A 79 1.07 -13.00 11.19
C ASP A 79 2.08 -14.13 10.95
N ASP A 80 1.58 -15.31 10.58
CA ASP A 80 2.38 -16.48 10.23
C ASP A 80 2.78 -16.56 8.75
N GLN A 81 2.29 -15.64 7.92
CA GLN A 81 2.54 -15.59 6.47
C GLN A 81 2.13 -16.86 5.75
N SER A 82 1.09 -17.54 6.24
CA SER A 82 0.54 -18.76 5.64
C SER A 82 -0.16 -18.50 4.31
N GLY A 83 -0.53 -17.24 4.03
CA GLY A 83 -1.32 -16.85 2.88
C GLY A 83 -2.83 -16.99 3.09
N ALA A 84 -3.27 -17.25 4.33
CA ALA A 84 -4.66 -17.28 4.75
C ALA A 84 -4.80 -16.70 6.18
N LEU A 85 -5.95 -16.10 6.49
CA LEU A 85 -6.23 -15.64 7.85
C LEU A 85 -7.00 -16.71 8.62
N ASP A 86 -6.46 -17.13 9.76
CA ASP A 86 -7.19 -17.99 10.69
C ASP A 86 -8.26 -17.21 11.48
N GLU A 87 -9.07 -17.91 12.27
CA GLU A 87 -10.13 -17.30 13.09
C GLU A 87 -9.60 -16.23 14.06
N ARG A 88 -8.40 -16.43 14.63
CA ARG A 88 -7.80 -15.52 15.60
C ARG A 88 -7.28 -14.26 14.91
N GLU A 89 -6.61 -14.41 13.79
CA GLU A 89 -6.09 -13.31 12.96
C GLU A 89 -7.22 -12.47 12.40
N PHE A 90 -8.26 -13.12 11.87
CA PHE A 90 -9.45 -12.45 11.36
C PHE A 90 -10.19 -11.68 12.46
N THR A 91 -10.30 -12.26 13.66
CA THR A 91 -10.91 -11.60 14.83
C THR A 91 -10.08 -10.39 15.27
N LYS A 92 -8.76 -10.54 15.37
CA LYS A 92 -7.82 -9.45 15.73
C LYS A 92 -7.94 -8.27 14.74
N MET A 93 -7.97 -8.57 13.45
CA MET A 93 -8.20 -7.59 12.39
C MET A 93 -9.56 -6.90 12.56
N SER A 94 -10.62 -7.68 12.72
CA SER A 94 -11.99 -7.20 12.85
C SER A 94 -12.14 -6.23 14.03
N LEU A 95 -11.56 -6.57 15.19
CA LEU A 95 -11.57 -5.70 16.37
C LEU A 95 -10.82 -4.38 16.13
N GLU A 96 -9.66 -4.44 15.47
CA GLU A 96 -8.89 -3.23 15.18
C GLU A 96 -9.64 -2.30 14.20
N LEU A 97 -10.25 -2.86 13.15
CA LEU A 97 -11.05 -2.09 12.20
C LEU A 97 -12.28 -1.45 12.85
N GLN A 98 -12.85 -2.08 13.89
CA GLN A 98 -13.98 -1.55 14.67
C GLN A 98 -13.59 -0.51 15.75
N SER A 99 -12.31 -0.19 15.92
CA SER A 99 -11.86 0.74 16.95
C SER A 99 -12.62 2.08 16.90
N GLN A 100 -13.06 2.56 18.08
CA GLN A 100 -13.86 3.78 18.28
C GLN A 100 -13.25 5.05 17.69
N GLN A 101 -11.96 5.01 17.38
CA GLN A 101 -11.20 6.12 16.81
C GLN A 101 -11.47 6.33 15.31
N PHE A 102 -12.18 5.41 14.65
CA PHE A 102 -12.65 5.59 13.29
C PHE A 102 -14.05 6.20 13.27
N HIS A 103 -14.21 7.32 12.56
CA HIS A 103 -15.54 7.84 12.24
C HIS A 103 -16.35 6.72 11.54
N PHE A 104 -17.63 6.57 11.91
CA PHE A 104 -18.55 5.51 11.44
C PHE A 104 -18.44 4.13 12.12
N GLN A 105 -17.99 4.06 13.38
CA GLN A 105 -17.94 2.83 14.18
C GLN A 105 -19.21 1.96 14.06
N ALA A 106 -20.42 2.55 14.15
CA ALA A 106 -21.66 1.80 14.03
C ALA A 106 -21.80 1.07 12.67
N ASN A 107 -21.39 1.72 11.58
CA ASN A 107 -21.47 1.14 10.24
C ASN A 107 -20.39 0.08 10.00
N VAL A 108 -19.19 0.30 10.55
CA VAL A 108 -18.08 -0.66 10.50
C VAL A 108 -18.41 -1.89 11.34
N SER A 109 -18.91 -1.72 12.57
CA SER A 109 -19.35 -2.81 13.42
C SER A 109 -20.56 -3.56 12.85
N VAL A 110 -21.51 -2.88 12.19
CA VAL A 110 -22.62 -3.57 11.49
C VAL A 110 -22.10 -4.36 10.29
N ALA A 111 -21.21 -3.76 9.48
CA ALA A 111 -20.57 -4.47 8.38
C ALA A 111 -19.84 -5.71 8.89
N ILE A 112 -19.08 -5.60 9.99
CA ILE A 112 -18.33 -6.73 10.54
C ILE A 112 -19.22 -7.76 11.26
N LYS A 113 -20.31 -7.36 11.91
CA LYS A 113 -21.29 -8.32 12.42
C LYS A 113 -22.01 -9.08 11.31
N LEU A 114 -22.25 -8.42 10.17
CA LEU A 114 -22.72 -9.10 8.96
C LEU A 114 -21.66 -10.05 8.40
N LEU A 115 -20.38 -9.88 8.76
CA LEU A 115 -19.30 -10.81 8.42
C LEU A 115 -19.16 -11.97 9.38
N GLU A 116 -19.32 -11.79 10.68
CA GLU A 116 -19.12 -12.86 11.69
C GLU A 116 -20.21 -13.95 11.65
N GLY A 117 -21.20 -13.84 10.75
CA GLY A 117 -22.26 -14.84 10.57
C GLY A 117 -23.12 -15.03 11.82
N LYS A 118 -23.98 -16.07 11.82
CA LYS A 118 -24.86 -16.38 12.98
C LYS A 118 -24.19 -17.18 14.10
N GLU A 119 -22.92 -17.59 13.94
CA GLU A 119 -22.23 -18.47 14.88
C GLU A 119 -20.76 -18.06 15.16
N GLY A 120 -20.36 -16.83 14.80
CA GLY A 120 -18.97 -16.36 14.98
C GLY A 120 -18.00 -16.77 13.87
N ARG A 121 -18.49 -17.43 12.80
CA ARG A 121 -17.72 -17.79 11.61
C ARG A 121 -17.87 -16.73 10.54
N ALA A 122 -16.77 -16.31 9.91
CA ALA A 122 -16.85 -15.40 8.78
C ALA A 122 -17.79 -15.95 7.70
N VAL A 123 -18.78 -15.19 7.23
CA VAL A 123 -19.80 -15.60 6.23
C VAL A 123 -19.17 -16.09 4.92
N PHE A 124 -17.90 -15.75 4.70
CA PHE A 124 -17.11 -16.12 3.54
C PHE A 124 -15.94 -17.05 3.85
N ALA A 125 -15.74 -17.47 5.11
CA ALA A 125 -14.77 -18.52 5.39
C ALA A 125 -15.32 -19.85 4.85
N PRO A 126 -14.50 -20.64 4.15
CA PRO A 126 -14.83 -22.02 3.83
C PRO A 126 -15.08 -22.82 5.11
N ASP A 127 -15.55 -24.06 4.95
CA ASP A 127 -15.80 -24.97 6.07
C ASP A 127 -14.54 -25.26 6.92
N ASP A 128 -13.34 -24.94 6.41
CA ASP A 128 -12.06 -25.05 7.11
C ASP A 128 -11.74 -23.87 8.05
N GLY A 129 -12.52 -22.77 7.99
CA GLY A 129 -12.35 -21.59 8.83
C GLY A 129 -11.19 -20.66 8.42
N MET A 130 -10.54 -20.89 7.28
CA MET A 130 -9.39 -20.11 6.81
C MET A 130 -9.80 -19.17 5.68
N VAL A 131 -9.46 -17.87 5.78
CA VAL A 131 -9.82 -16.90 4.72
C VAL A 131 -8.60 -16.62 3.85
N ASP A 132 -8.60 -17.11 2.61
CA ASP A 132 -7.51 -16.80 1.67
C ASP A 132 -7.59 -15.36 1.15
N LEU A 133 -6.51 -14.91 0.50
CA LEU A 133 -6.44 -13.57 -0.07
C LEU A 133 -7.55 -13.28 -1.09
N GLY A 134 -7.92 -14.25 -1.93
CA GLY A 134 -8.96 -14.09 -2.95
C GLY A 134 -10.33 -13.88 -2.33
N GLU A 135 -10.64 -14.63 -1.28
CA GLU A 135 -11.85 -14.51 -0.46
C GLU A 135 -11.89 -13.19 0.29
N PHE A 136 -10.76 -12.82 0.91
CA PHE A 136 -10.59 -11.54 1.56
C PHE A 136 -10.85 -10.36 0.61
N MET A 137 -10.33 -10.43 -0.62
CA MET A 137 -10.52 -9.38 -1.62
C MET A 137 -11.96 -9.28 -2.11
N LYS A 138 -12.66 -10.42 -2.27
CA LYS A 138 -14.11 -10.43 -2.53
C LYS A 138 -14.87 -9.80 -1.37
N PHE A 139 -14.50 -10.13 -0.14
CA PHE A 139 -15.06 -9.55 1.08
C PHE A 139 -14.87 -8.03 1.10
N ALA A 140 -13.65 -7.53 0.94
CA ALA A 140 -13.34 -6.10 0.98
C ALA A 140 -14.07 -5.29 -0.10
N LYS A 141 -14.32 -5.92 -1.26
CA LYS A 141 -15.12 -5.33 -2.34
C LYS A 141 -16.61 -5.25 -1.98
N ASN A 142 -17.15 -6.25 -1.30
CA ASN A 142 -18.56 -6.31 -0.91
C ASN A 142 -18.88 -5.40 0.29
N PHE A 143 -17.93 -5.22 1.20
CA PHE A 143 -18.10 -4.41 2.42
C PHE A 143 -17.02 -3.32 2.55
N PRO A 144 -16.93 -2.39 1.58
CA PRO A 144 -15.85 -1.41 1.54
C PRO A 144 -15.83 -0.46 2.75
N VAL A 145 -16.97 -0.30 3.44
CA VAL A 145 -17.09 0.53 4.65
C VAL A 145 -16.29 -0.07 5.81
N ALA A 146 -16.17 -1.40 5.92
CA ALA A 146 -15.37 -2.05 6.98
C ALA A 146 -13.89 -1.65 6.90
N PHE A 147 -13.42 -1.27 5.71
CA PHE A 147 -12.05 -0.83 5.45
C PHE A 147 -11.90 0.70 5.38
N TYR A 148 -12.93 1.46 5.75
CA TYR A 148 -12.79 2.90 5.90
C TYR A 148 -11.62 3.31 6.82
N PRO A 149 -11.30 2.59 7.92
CA PRO A 149 -10.10 2.83 8.73
C PRO A 149 -8.80 3.03 7.93
N ILE A 150 -8.45 2.07 7.08
CA ILE A 150 -7.21 2.12 6.30
C ILE A 150 -7.25 3.21 5.21
N MET A 151 -8.44 3.47 4.64
CA MET A 151 -8.64 4.54 3.68
C MET A 151 -8.47 5.92 4.33
N ASN A 152 -8.98 6.08 5.55
CA ASN A 152 -8.85 7.31 6.33
C ASN A 152 -7.39 7.55 6.72
N MET A 153 -6.68 6.48 7.13
CA MET A 153 -5.24 6.54 7.39
C MET A 153 -4.46 7.03 6.16
N GLN A 154 -4.73 6.47 4.98
CA GLN A 154 -4.08 6.95 3.74
C GLN A 154 -4.41 8.41 3.46
N LYS A 155 -5.66 8.82 3.63
CA LYS A 155 -6.08 10.21 3.45
C LYS A 155 -5.33 11.16 4.41
N ASN A 156 -5.14 10.75 5.67
CA ASN A 156 -4.39 11.51 6.67
C ASN A 156 -2.91 11.65 6.28
N VAL A 157 -2.27 10.56 5.86
CA VAL A 157 -0.89 10.55 5.34
C VAL A 157 -0.76 11.48 4.14
N ARG A 158 -1.69 11.38 3.17
CA ARG A 158 -1.69 12.22 1.96
C ARG A 158 -1.87 13.70 2.28
N ALA A 159 -2.87 14.04 3.10
CA ALA A 159 -3.18 15.41 3.49
C ALA A 159 -2.04 16.06 4.29
N SER A 160 -1.39 15.31 5.18
CA SER A 160 -0.35 15.83 6.06
C SER A 160 1.00 16.01 5.35
N THR A 161 1.18 15.47 4.14
CA THR A 161 2.45 15.49 3.40
C THR A 161 2.40 16.43 2.18
N LEU A 162 2.18 15.89 0.97
CA LEU A 162 2.12 16.65 -0.29
C LEU A 162 0.70 17.13 -0.65
N GLY A 163 -0.33 16.63 0.03
CA GLY A 163 -1.73 16.90 -0.27
C GLY A 163 -2.36 15.88 -1.22
N GLU A 164 -3.68 15.71 -1.11
CA GLU A 164 -4.44 14.66 -1.80
C GLU A 164 -4.32 14.73 -3.33
N SER A 165 -4.42 15.93 -3.91
CA SER A 165 -4.33 16.12 -5.36
C SER A 165 -2.96 15.71 -5.92
N ARG A 166 -1.88 16.06 -5.22
CA ARG A 166 -0.51 15.69 -5.66
C ARG A 166 -0.30 14.19 -5.60
N TRP A 167 -0.74 13.54 -4.53
CA TRP A 167 -0.64 12.07 -4.40
C TRP A 167 -1.53 11.33 -5.38
N SER A 168 -2.73 11.86 -5.67
CA SER A 168 -3.61 11.32 -6.71
C SER A 168 -2.92 11.34 -8.07
N HIS A 169 -2.25 12.44 -8.41
CA HIS A 169 -1.48 12.55 -9.66
C HIS A 169 -0.30 11.57 -9.69
N ILE A 170 0.48 11.47 -8.61
CA ILE A 170 1.60 10.50 -8.50
C ILE A 170 1.09 9.06 -8.65
N THR A 171 -0.03 8.72 -8.01
CA THR A 171 -0.65 7.40 -8.09
C THR A 171 -1.12 7.10 -9.51
N ALA A 172 -1.72 8.07 -10.20
CA ALA A 172 -2.10 7.93 -11.60
C ALA A 172 -0.89 7.73 -12.52
N SER A 173 0.22 8.44 -12.28
CA SER A 173 1.47 8.22 -13.01
C SER A 173 2.05 6.82 -12.75
N LYS A 174 2.04 6.34 -11.49
CA LYS A 174 2.44 4.96 -11.12
C LYS A 174 1.63 3.93 -11.92
N LEU A 175 0.31 4.07 -11.95
CA LEU A 175 -0.58 3.16 -12.68
C LEU A 175 -0.29 3.13 -14.18
N LYS A 176 -0.12 4.30 -14.82
CA LYS A 176 0.26 4.37 -16.24
C LYS A 176 1.58 3.68 -16.52
N VAL A 177 2.58 3.83 -15.65
CA VAL A 177 3.86 3.12 -15.78
C VAL A 177 3.65 1.61 -15.71
N GLN A 178 2.86 1.11 -14.75
CA GLN A 178 2.56 -0.32 -14.61
C GLN A 178 1.78 -0.88 -15.83
N GLU A 179 0.84 -0.12 -16.36
CA GLU A 179 0.11 -0.48 -17.59
C GLU A 179 1.05 -0.60 -18.80
N LEU A 180 1.96 0.36 -18.96
CA LEU A 180 2.95 0.34 -20.04
C LEU A 180 3.92 -0.85 -19.90
N VAL A 181 4.43 -1.14 -18.71
CA VAL A 181 5.26 -2.32 -18.46
C VAL A 181 4.49 -3.60 -18.80
N SER A 182 3.23 -3.71 -18.36
CA SER A 182 2.36 -4.85 -18.67
C SER A 182 2.06 -4.98 -20.16
N PHE A 183 1.99 -3.87 -20.90
CA PHE A 183 1.90 -3.87 -22.36
C PHE A 183 3.19 -4.38 -23.00
N MET A 184 4.36 -3.87 -22.57
CA MET A 184 5.67 -4.27 -23.07
C MET A 184 5.93 -5.77 -22.86
N ARG A 185 5.52 -6.33 -21.72
CA ARG A 185 5.57 -7.78 -21.46
C ARG A 185 4.82 -8.60 -22.51
N ARG A 186 3.67 -8.11 -22.99
CA ARG A 186 2.83 -8.79 -23.99
C ARG A 186 3.29 -8.56 -25.42
N HIS A 187 4.06 -7.51 -25.68
CA HIS A 187 4.47 -7.08 -27.02
C HIS A 187 5.99 -7.01 -27.19
N GLN A 188 6.73 -7.90 -26.51
CA GLN A 188 8.18 -8.06 -26.67
C GLN A 188 8.98 -6.74 -26.54
N GLY A 189 8.62 -5.92 -25.55
CA GLY A 189 9.27 -4.65 -25.28
C GLY A 189 8.78 -3.46 -26.12
N ALA A 190 7.84 -3.66 -27.05
CA ALA A 190 7.26 -2.56 -27.81
C ALA A 190 6.41 -1.65 -26.92
N LEU A 191 6.46 -0.34 -27.17
CA LEU A 191 5.59 0.65 -26.53
C LEU A 191 4.35 0.93 -27.41
N PRO A 192 3.18 1.19 -26.80
CA PRO A 192 1.99 1.56 -27.57
C PRO A 192 2.16 2.94 -28.20
N GLN A 193 1.55 3.17 -29.36
CA GLN A 193 1.56 4.49 -30.00
C GLN A 193 0.90 5.55 -29.10
N LEU A 194 1.36 6.80 -29.17
CA LEU A 194 0.74 7.90 -28.44
C LEU A 194 -0.65 8.17 -29.00
N THR A 195 -1.63 8.31 -28.10
CA THR A 195 -2.94 8.82 -28.49
C THR A 195 -2.85 10.30 -28.88
N PHE A 196 -3.82 10.80 -29.66
CA PHE A 196 -3.86 12.21 -30.04
C PHE A 196 -3.76 13.17 -28.84
N ARG A 197 -4.47 12.83 -27.75
CA ARG A 197 -4.43 13.60 -26.50
C ARG A 197 -3.04 13.61 -25.88
N GLU A 198 -2.37 12.46 -25.82
CA GLU A 198 -1.02 12.37 -25.26
C GLU A 198 0.00 13.08 -26.15
N SER A 199 -0.14 13.01 -27.47
CA SER A 199 0.70 13.75 -28.41
C SER A 199 0.61 15.26 -28.16
N ILE A 200 -0.60 15.79 -27.95
CA ILE A 200 -0.78 17.20 -27.58
C ILE A 200 -0.15 17.49 -26.22
N VAL A 201 -0.45 16.70 -25.19
CA VAL A 201 0.09 16.93 -23.84
C VAL A 201 1.62 16.87 -23.84
N ASN A 202 2.22 15.95 -24.59
CA ASN A 202 3.68 15.78 -24.66
C ASN A 202 4.40 16.98 -25.30
N ILE A 203 3.71 17.82 -26.07
CA ILE A 203 4.26 19.08 -26.58
C ILE A 203 4.44 20.10 -25.45
N PHE A 204 3.52 20.11 -24.49
CA PHE A 204 3.46 21.12 -23.42
C PHE A 204 3.95 20.60 -22.06
N SER A 205 4.14 19.29 -21.91
CA SER A 205 4.53 18.65 -20.65
C SER A 205 5.46 17.47 -20.91
N SER A 206 6.53 17.39 -20.14
CA SER A 206 7.45 16.25 -20.13
C SER A 206 6.91 15.04 -19.36
N GLU A 207 5.72 15.12 -18.76
CA GLU A 207 5.12 14.04 -17.97
C GLU A 207 4.99 12.74 -18.78
N VAL A 208 4.46 12.82 -20.00
CA VAL A 208 4.28 11.66 -20.88
C VAL A 208 5.62 11.01 -21.22
N PHE A 209 6.64 11.82 -21.52
CA PHE A 209 8.00 11.35 -21.75
C PHE A 209 8.57 10.63 -20.52
N TYR A 210 8.48 11.22 -19.32
CA TYR A 210 9.03 10.61 -18.10
C TYR A 210 8.32 9.30 -17.72
N ILE A 211 7.00 9.24 -17.86
CA ILE A 211 6.23 8.01 -17.61
C ILE A 211 6.72 6.89 -18.54
N ARG A 212 6.85 7.17 -19.83
CA ARG A 212 7.28 6.16 -20.82
C ARG A 212 8.74 5.75 -20.64
N LYS A 213 9.63 6.71 -20.34
CA LYS A 213 11.02 6.43 -20.00
C LYS A 213 11.11 5.51 -18.78
N ARG A 214 10.37 5.81 -17.71
CA ARG A 214 10.36 5.01 -16.49
C ARG A 214 9.83 3.60 -16.71
N ALA A 215 8.80 3.44 -17.54
CA ALA A 215 8.30 2.11 -17.93
C ALA A 215 9.37 1.29 -18.66
N GLY A 216 10.11 1.91 -19.58
CA GLY A 216 11.24 1.27 -20.27
C GLY A 216 12.35 0.82 -19.32
N GLU A 217 12.74 1.68 -18.37
CA GLU A 217 13.75 1.34 -17.34
C GLU A 217 13.32 0.14 -16.48
N LEU A 218 12.07 0.13 -16.00
CA LEU A 218 11.55 -0.97 -15.19
C LEU A 218 11.49 -2.28 -15.98
N TYR A 219 11.02 -2.24 -17.21
CA TYR A 219 10.99 -3.43 -18.08
C TYR A 219 12.40 -3.98 -18.34
N ALA A 220 13.40 -3.10 -18.54
CA ALA A 220 14.78 -3.51 -18.71
C ALA A 220 15.36 -4.18 -17.44
N ILE A 221 15.03 -3.66 -16.26
CA ILE A 221 15.41 -4.27 -14.98
C ILE A 221 14.79 -5.66 -14.84
N GLU A 222 13.50 -5.82 -15.14
CA GLU A 222 12.80 -7.12 -15.10
C GLU A 222 13.45 -8.14 -16.05
N LEU A 223 13.81 -7.71 -17.26
CA LEU A 223 14.46 -8.58 -18.24
C LEU A 223 15.86 -9.02 -17.76
N ALA A 224 16.63 -8.10 -17.19
CA ALA A 224 17.94 -8.41 -16.62
C ALA A 224 17.84 -9.41 -15.45
N GLN A 225 16.83 -9.28 -14.59
CA GLN A 225 16.58 -10.23 -13.49
C GLN A 225 16.23 -11.62 -14.01
N ARG A 226 15.37 -11.73 -15.03
CA ARG A 226 15.01 -13.02 -15.66
C ARG A 226 16.21 -13.71 -16.30
N HIS A 227 17.08 -12.94 -16.96
CA HIS A 227 18.31 -13.50 -17.54
C HIS A 227 19.26 -14.05 -16.47
N ARG A 228 19.40 -13.37 -15.33
CA ARG A 228 20.23 -13.87 -14.21
C ARG A 228 19.71 -15.19 -13.65
N LEU A 229 18.40 -15.27 -13.37
CA LEU A 229 17.78 -16.51 -12.88
C LEU A 229 17.98 -17.68 -13.87
N SER A 230 17.83 -17.41 -15.17
CA SER A 230 18.05 -18.43 -16.22
C SER A 230 19.51 -18.88 -16.36
N THR A 231 20.50 -18.08 -15.96
CA THR A 231 21.91 -18.49 -16.00
C THR A 231 22.30 -19.28 -14.76
N ASP A 232 21.74 -18.93 -13.60
CA ASP A 232 22.01 -19.63 -12.34
C ASP A 232 21.44 -21.08 -12.39
N ASP A 233 20.27 -21.27 -13.02
CA ASP A 233 19.66 -22.61 -13.23
C ASP A 233 20.47 -23.53 -14.17
N VAL A 234 21.39 -22.98 -14.98
CA VAL A 234 22.22 -23.74 -15.94
C VAL A 234 23.55 -24.17 -15.32
N ASP A 235 24.06 -23.43 -14.33
CA ASP A 235 25.33 -23.75 -13.65
C ASP A 235 25.15 -24.73 -12.46
N GLU A 236 23.91 -25.04 -12.06
CA GLU A 236 23.60 -26.01 -10.99
C GLU A 236 23.14 -27.40 -11.48
N GLY A 237 23.14 -27.65 -12.81
CA GLY A 237 22.75 -28.93 -13.43
C GLY A 237 23.92 -29.72 -14.01
#